data_AF-A0A3L6MTW1-F1
#
_entry.id   AF-A0A3L6MTW1-F1
#
_cell.length_a   1.000
_cell.length_b   1.000
_cell.length_c   1.000
_cell.angle_alpha   90.00
_cell.angle_beta   90.00
_cell.angle_gamma   90.00
#
_symmetry.space_group_name_H-M   'P 1'
#
loop_
_entity.id
_entity.type
_entity.pdbx_description
1 polymer ?
#
loop_
_entity_poly.entity_id
_entity_poly.type
_entity_poly.pdbx_seq_one_letter_code
_entity_poly.pdbx_strand_id
1 'polypeptide(L)'
;MHQEKIDAHVSLPAVHDAVLNLTAIFDPRTGLPYIVRSHERHEILGQSTKDLVLTGYTSVNGLQFPTRFKSIYNGYKVFADYTVSEVLVNVPVDMDFENDRDRQSEHAPARKPGYEFAEIGELYESHVWGGEYRGTLPNLTAINPYPELPGVWTLTFQDANLYRQMVYEFEDFVVVLDCPPHQSHLVIQWVKEKLKKPLKYVWVAFVHMEQSVHAADYAYAYASPACPTANSTTVIFDADDVSPAGLTLTDHSVLLAALSELARDGVSKKSIFYPAHSDGLPFKDIIDAAGYYYPNHTALDFKFLRSSC
;
A
#
# COMPACT_ATOMS: atom_id res chain seq x y z
N MET A 1 6.23 -38.80 -4.93
CA MET A 1 6.41 -38.05 -6.19
C MET A 1 5.09 -38.11 -6.94
N HIS A 2 4.50 -36.97 -7.26
CA HIS A 2 3.23 -36.85 -7.99
C HIS A 2 3.45 -36.09 -9.30
N GLN A 3 2.38 -35.91 -10.08
CA GLN A 3 2.40 -35.08 -11.29
C GLN A 3 1.71 -33.74 -10.97
N GLU A 4 2.42 -32.64 -11.19
CA GLU A 4 1.93 -31.27 -10.96
C GLU A 4 1.65 -30.60 -12.31
N LYS A 5 0.46 -30.04 -12.49
CA LYS A 5 0.13 -29.29 -13.70
C LYS A 5 0.85 -27.96 -13.71
N ILE A 6 1.62 -27.68 -14.75
CA ILE A 6 2.27 -26.37 -14.92
C ILE A 6 1.48 -25.46 -15.88
N ASP A 7 0.68 -26.05 -16.76
CA ASP A 7 -0.29 -25.36 -17.62
C ASP A 7 -1.46 -26.30 -18.00
N ALA A 8 -2.28 -25.91 -18.97
CA ALA A 8 -3.46 -26.67 -19.41
C ALA A 8 -3.13 -28.05 -20.02
N HIS A 9 -1.91 -28.26 -20.51
CA HIS A 9 -1.52 -29.41 -21.31
C HIS A 9 -0.31 -30.17 -20.75
N VAL A 10 0.44 -29.56 -19.82
CA VAL A 10 1.69 -30.10 -19.31
C VAL A 10 1.59 -30.37 -17.81
N SER A 11 1.92 -31.61 -17.44
CA SER A 11 2.20 -32.01 -16.07
C SER A 11 3.62 -32.53 -15.96
N LEU A 12 4.30 -32.18 -14.87
CA LEU A 12 5.68 -32.57 -14.62
C LEU A 12 5.83 -33.32 -13.28
N PRO A 13 6.87 -34.16 -13.13
CA PRO A 13 7.17 -34.80 -11.86
C PRO A 13 7.42 -33.77 -10.76
N ALA A 14 6.83 -34.00 -9.59
CA ALA A 14 6.89 -33.07 -8.48
C ALA A 14 6.97 -33.76 -7.12
N VAL A 15 7.47 -33.00 -6.14
CA VAL A 15 7.50 -33.33 -4.72
C VAL A 15 6.92 -32.16 -3.95
N HIS A 16 5.89 -32.43 -3.16
CA HIS A 16 5.26 -31.45 -2.28
C HIS A 16 5.79 -31.59 -0.86
N ASP A 17 6.20 -30.46 -0.26
CA ASP A 17 6.49 -30.33 1.15
C ASP A 17 5.27 -29.71 1.85
N ALA A 18 4.62 -30.49 2.71
CA ALA A 18 3.41 -30.07 3.41
C ALA A 18 3.69 -29.10 4.58
N VAL A 19 4.93 -29.04 5.09
CA VAL A 19 5.31 -28.16 6.19
C VAL A 19 5.54 -26.74 5.68
N LEU A 20 6.29 -26.60 4.58
CA LEU A 20 6.53 -25.33 3.90
C LEU A 20 5.35 -24.93 3.00
N ASN A 21 4.51 -25.90 2.64
CA ASN A 21 3.47 -25.78 1.62
C ASN A 21 4.06 -25.28 0.29
N LEU A 22 5.12 -25.96 -0.15
CA LEU A 22 5.85 -25.70 -1.38
C LEU A 22 5.91 -26.96 -2.24
N THR A 23 5.86 -26.78 -3.55
CA THR A 23 6.01 -27.89 -4.50
C THR A 23 7.25 -27.64 -5.36
N ALA A 24 8.21 -28.56 -5.30
CA ALA A 24 9.33 -28.61 -6.24
C ALA A 24 8.92 -29.46 -7.45
N ILE A 25 8.99 -28.87 -8.64
CA ILE A 25 8.65 -29.47 -9.93
C ILE A 25 9.94 -29.60 -10.74
N PHE A 26 10.18 -30.76 -11.35
CA PHE A 26 11.48 -31.11 -11.94
C PHE A 26 11.40 -31.21 -13.48
N ASP A 27 12.47 -30.81 -14.18
CA ASP A 27 12.60 -31.11 -15.62
C ASP A 27 12.87 -32.62 -15.76
N PRO A 28 11.99 -33.38 -16.45
CA PRO A 28 12.11 -34.84 -16.56
C PRO A 28 13.35 -35.29 -17.35
N ARG A 29 13.97 -34.40 -18.15
CA ARG A 29 15.16 -34.73 -18.93
C ARG A 29 16.44 -34.60 -18.13
N THR A 30 16.54 -33.59 -17.28
CA THR A 30 17.76 -33.29 -16.50
C THR A 30 17.66 -33.78 -15.06
N GLY A 31 16.46 -34.01 -14.55
CA GLY A 31 16.19 -34.30 -13.13
C GLY A 31 16.42 -33.09 -12.20
N LEU A 32 16.73 -31.91 -12.76
CA LEU A 32 16.98 -30.71 -11.97
C LEU A 32 15.64 -30.01 -11.61
N PRO A 33 15.60 -29.28 -10.48
CA PRO A 33 14.47 -28.41 -10.19
C PRO A 33 14.21 -27.45 -11.36
N TYR A 34 12.94 -27.28 -11.71
CA TYR A 34 12.51 -26.39 -12.79
C TYR A 34 11.59 -25.29 -12.25
N ILE A 35 10.67 -25.63 -11.35
CA ILE A 35 9.80 -24.67 -10.69
C ILE A 35 9.77 -24.98 -9.19
N VAL A 36 9.88 -23.95 -8.36
CA VAL A 36 9.47 -24.00 -6.95
C VAL A 36 8.18 -23.19 -6.83
N ARG A 37 7.08 -23.86 -6.49
CA ARG A 37 5.73 -23.29 -6.47
C ARG A 37 5.22 -23.13 -5.04
N SER A 38 4.66 -21.96 -4.72
CA SER A 38 3.76 -21.76 -3.59
C SER A 38 2.31 -21.63 -4.07
N HIS A 39 1.38 -22.02 -3.20
CA HIS A 39 -0.02 -21.65 -3.31
C HIS A 39 -0.32 -20.57 -2.27
N GLU A 40 -0.85 -19.45 -2.74
CA GLU A 40 -1.10 -18.28 -1.92
C GLU A 40 -2.34 -17.53 -2.40
N ARG A 41 -2.80 -16.58 -1.59
CA ARG A 41 -3.88 -15.67 -1.95
C ARG A 41 -3.28 -14.28 -2.11
N HIS A 42 -3.09 -13.89 -3.37
CA HIS A 42 -2.64 -12.54 -3.71
C HIS A 42 -3.83 -11.58 -3.59
N GLU A 43 -3.59 -10.36 -3.09
CA GLU A 43 -4.67 -9.39 -2.83
C GLU A 43 -5.45 -9.01 -4.09
N ILE A 44 -4.74 -8.73 -5.19
CA ILE A 44 -5.33 -8.39 -6.51
C ILE A 44 -5.80 -9.65 -7.27
N LEU A 45 -4.98 -10.70 -7.31
CA LEU A 45 -5.23 -11.86 -8.18
C LEU A 45 -6.10 -12.94 -7.54
N GLY A 46 -6.35 -12.85 -6.22
CA GLY A 46 -7.01 -13.90 -5.45
C GLY A 46 -6.14 -15.14 -5.31
N GLN A 47 -6.78 -16.31 -5.22
CA GLN A 47 -6.06 -17.59 -5.14
C GLN A 47 -5.17 -17.78 -6.36
N SER A 48 -3.87 -17.89 -6.11
CA SER A 48 -2.85 -17.86 -7.15
C SER A 48 -1.72 -18.84 -6.85
N THR A 49 -1.03 -19.27 -7.90
CA THR A 49 0.28 -19.90 -7.79
C THR A 49 1.36 -18.85 -7.96
N LYS A 50 2.38 -18.84 -7.09
CA LYS A 50 3.63 -18.11 -7.32
C LYS A 50 4.71 -19.12 -7.66
N ASP A 51 5.23 -19.03 -8.88
CA ASP A 51 6.24 -19.91 -9.42
C ASP A 51 7.58 -19.20 -9.47
N LEU A 52 8.58 -19.76 -8.79
CA LEU A 52 9.99 -19.43 -9.03
C LEU A 52 10.52 -20.41 -10.08
N VAL A 53 10.63 -19.96 -11.31
CA VAL A 53 11.17 -20.73 -12.44
C VAL A 53 12.69 -20.64 -12.45
N LEU A 54 13.34 -21.80 -12.48
CA LEU A 54 14.78 -21.98 -12.37
C LEU A 54 15.35 -22.48 -13.71
N THR A 55 16.25 -21.71 -14.31
CA THR A 55 16.86 -22.06 -15.61
C THR A 55 18.33 -21.66 -15.67
N GLY A 56 19.02 -22.05 -16.76
CA GLY A 56 20.40 -21.64 -17.02
C GLY A 56 21.42 -22.28 -16.08
N TYR A 57 21.21 -23.53 -15.67
CA TYR A 57 22.08 -24.19 -14.68
C TYR A 57 23.56 -24.19 -15.08
N THR A 58 24.42 -23.90 -14.09
CA THR A 58 25.88 -24.00 -14.19
C THR A 58 26.43 -24.97 -13.14
N SER A 59 27.54 -25.63 -13.45
CA SER A 59 28.18 -26.56 -12.52
C SER A 59 29.25 -25.85 -11.70
N VAL A 60 29.16 -25.94 -10.37
CA VAL A 60 30.18 -25.49 -9.43
C VAL A 60 30.52 -26.65 -8.50
N ASN A 61 31.77 -27.10 -8.52
CA ASN A 61 32.23 -28.27 -7.74
C ASN A 61 31.37 -29.53 -7.94
N GLY A 62 30.85 -29.75 -9.14
CA GLY A 62 30.00 -30.90 -9.48
C GLY A 62 28.54 -30.78 -9.07
N LEU A 63 28.14 -29.68 -8.39
CA LEU A 63 26.75 -29.36 -8.07
C LEU A 63 26.17 -28.39 -9.10
N GLN A 64 24.88 -28.52 -9.39
CA GLN A 64 24.18 -27.70 -10.38
C GLN A 64 23.46 -26.54 -9.69
N PHE A 65 23.75 -25.31 -10.09
CA PHE A 65 23.14 -24.09 -9.57
C PHE A 65 22.41 -23.35 -10.69
N PRO A 66 21.15 -22.92 -10.50
CA PRO A 66 20.44 -22.12 -11.49
C PRO A 66 21.09 -20.74 -11.64
N THR A 67 21.19 -20.22 -12.87
CA THR A 67 21.72 -18.87 -13.12
C THR A 67 20.68 -17.86 -13.59
N ARG A 68 19.44 -18.30 -13.88
CA ARG A 68 18.32 -17.43 -14.18
C ARG A 68 17.11 -17.80 -13.35
N PHE A 69 16.48 -16.78 -12.78
CA PHE A 69 15.36 -16.87 -11.88
C PHE A 69 14.22 -16.01 -12.43
N LYS A 70 13.01 -16.55 -12.42
CA LYS A 70 11.82 -15.80 -12.81
C LYS A 70 10.68 -16.08 -11.85
N SER A 71 10.18 -15.04 -11.20
CA SER A 71 8.98 -15.09 -10.36
C SER A 71 7.75 -14.84 -11.26
N ILE A 72 6.83 -15.80 -11.33
CA ILE A 72 5.62 -15.72 -12.17
C ILE A 72 4.38 -16.06 -11.36
N TYR A 73 3.38 -15.18 -11.40
CA TYR A 73 2.03 -15.48 -10.93
C TYR A 73 1.18 -16.14 -12.01
N ASN A 74 0.50 -17.23 -11.62
CA ASN A 74 -0.48 -17.94 -12.43
C ASN A 74 0.01 -18.36 -13.82
N GLY A 75 1.33 -18.48 -14.00
CA GLY A 75 1.96 -18.87 -15.26
C GLY A 75 2.04 -17.78 -16.34
N TYR A 76 1.51 -16.57 -16.12
CA TYR A 76 1.49 -15.51 -17.15
C TYR A 76 1.88 -14.12 -16.66
N LYS A 77 1.88 -13.83 -15.36
CA LYS A 77 2.27 -12.52 -14.82
C LYS A 77 3.69 -12.58 -14.29
N VAL A 78 4.64 -12.09 -15.08
CA VAL A 78 6.04 -12.00 -14.65
C VAL A 78 6.19 -10.85 -13.65
N PHE A 79 6.66 -11.16 -12.45
CA PHE A 79 6.93 -10.20 -11.38
C PHE A 79 8.41 -9.80 -11.35
N ALA A 80 9.30 -10.79 -11.45
CA ALA A 80 10.74 -10.58 -11.50
C ALA A 80 11.38 -11.53 -12.51
N ASP A 81 12.42 -11.08 -13.21
CA ASP A 81 13.25 -11.89 -14.11
C ASP A 81 14.68 -11.38 -14.03
N TYR A 82 15.59 -12.19 -13.48
CA TYR A 82 16.97 -11.81 -13.30
C TYR A 82 17.91 -12.98 -13.55
N THR A 83 19.16 -12.63 -13.86
CA THR A 83 20.26 -13.58 -14.03
C THR A 83 21.35 -13.26 -13.02
N VAL A 84 22.00 -14.28 -12.50
CA VAL A 84 23.22 -14.13 -11.69
C VAL A 84 24.44 -14.35 -12.58
N SER A 85 25.41 -13.45 -12.48
CA SER A 85 26.66 -13.52 -13.25
C SER A 85 27.66 -14.51 -12.67
N GLU A 86 27.59 -14.75 -11.35
CA GLU A 86 28.54 -15.58 -10.63
C GLU A 86 27.84 -16.36 -9.51
N VAL A 87 28.29 -17.59 -9.28
CA VAL A 87 27.86 -18.43 -8.16
C VAL A 87 29.01 -18.53 -7.17
N LEU A 88 28.91 -17.75 -6.10
CA LEU A 88 29.88 -17.73 -5.01
C LEU A 88 29.52 -18.80 -3.97
N VAL A 89 30.47 -19.65 -3.62
CA VAL A 89 30.27 -20.74 -2.65
C VAL A 89 31.16 -20.51 -1.44
N ASN A 90 30.57 -20.52 -0.23
CA ASN A 90 31.26 -20.31 1.04
C ASN A 90 32.05 -18.98 1.13
N VAL A 91 31.60 -17.95 0.40
CA VAL A 91 32.21 -16.62 0.49
C VAL A 91 31.73 -15.95 1.78
N PRO A 92 32.64 -15.52 2.68
CA PRO A 92 32.25 -14.70 3.82
C PRO A 92 31.68 -13.38 3.27
N VAL A 93 30.40 -13.13 3.54
CA VAL A 93 29.76 -11.87 3.19
C VAL A 93 30.03 -10.90 4.33
N ASP A 94 30.81 -9.85 4.04
CA ASP A 94 30.93 -8.70 4.91
C ASP A 94 29.68 -7.83 4.71
N MET A 95 28.71 -7.95 5.62
CA MET A 95 27.43 -7.22 5.54
C MET A 95 27.44 -5.96 6.41
N ASP A 96 28.54 -5.22 6.44
CA ASP A 96 28.55 -3.85 6.98
C ASP A 96 27.88 -2.88 5.99
N PHE A 97 26.59 -3.11 5.74
CA PHE A 97 25.72 -2.05 5.23
C PHE A 97 25.20 -1.30 6.45
N GLU A 98 25.63 -0.04 6.64
CA GLU A 98 25.01 0.86 7.61
C GLU A 98 23.51 0.99 7.28
N ASN A 99 22.70 0.21 7.97
CA ASN A 99 21.26 0.26 7.84
C ASN A 99 20.76 1.19 8.94
N ASP A 100 20.67 2.48 8.62
CA ASP A 100 20.24 3.58 9.51
C ASP A 100 18.74 3.48 9.90
N ARG A 101 18.12 2.34 9.64
CA ARG A 101 16.73 2.03 9.99
C ARG A 101 16.73 0.89 10.98
N ASP A 102 15.88 1.01 11.99
CA ASP A 102 15.50 0.01 12.98
C ASP A 102 14.78 -1.18 12.31
N ARG A 103 15.39 -1.77 11.27
CA ARG A 103 14.94 -3.01 10.65
C ARG A 103 15.09 -4.06 11.73
N GLN A 104 13.96 -4.62 12.14
CA GLN A 104 13.92 -5.75 13.03
C GLN A 104 14.93 -6.79 12.54
N SER A 105 15.78 -7.26 13.46
CA SER A 105 16.80 -8.27 13.20
C SER A 105 16.26 -9.40 12.32
N GLU A 106 16.74 -9.46 11.09
CA GLU A 106 16.99 -10.66 10.28
C GLU A 106 16.02 -11.84 10.46
N HIS A 107 14.72 -11.61 10.35
CA HIS A 107 13.80 -12.71 10.17
C HIS A 107 13.53 -12.86 8.68
N ALA A 108 14.17 -13.87 8.08
CA ALA A 108 13.74 -14.40 6.80
C ALA A 108 12.20 -14.52 6.78
N PRO A 109 11.54 -14.17 5.68
CA PRO A 109 10.10 -14.11 5.60
C PRO A 109 9.52 -15.49 5.98
N ALA A 110 8.67 -15.51 6.98
CA ALA A 110 7.97 -16.70 7.45
C ALA A 110 6.47 -16.48 7.37
N ARG A 111 5.69 -17.55 7.19
CA ARG A 111 4.22 -17.47 7.25
C ARG A 111 3.80 -16.95 8.63
N LYS A 112 2.90 -15.96 8.66
CA LYS A 112 2.41 -15.35 9.90
C LYS A 112 0.88 -15.35 9.94
N PRO A 113 0.25 -15.72 11.07
CA PRO A 113 -1.20 -15.57 11.23
C PRO A 113 -1.62 -14.12 10.98
N GLY A 114 -2.68 -13.92 10.20
CA GLY A 114 -3.19 -12.59 9.86
C GLY A 114 -2.58 -11.97 8.61
N TYR A 115 -1.47 -12.50 8.10
CA TYR A 115 -0.81 -12.03 6.88
C TYR A 115 -0.92 -13.08 5.79
N GLU A 116 -1.24 -12.65 4.57
CA GLU A 116 -1.13 -13.53 3.42
C GLU A 116 0.34 -13.68 3.02
N PHE A 117 0.75 -14.88 2.60
CA PHE A 117 2.16 -15.10 2.26
C PHE A 117 2.60 -14.34 1.01
N ALA A 118 1.65 -13.99 0.13
CA ALA A 118 1.89 -13.12 -1.01
C ALA A 118 2.36 -11.72 -0.56
N GLU A 119 1.68 -11.13 0.42
CA GLU A 119 2.04 -9.81 1.00
C GLU A 119 3.47 -9.84 1.56
N ILE A 120 3.78 -10.82 2.41
CA ILE A 120 5.12 -10.97 3.00
C ILE A 120 6.17 -11.17 1.90
N GLY A 121 5.91 -12.06 0.95
CA GLY A 121 6.84 -12.43 -0.11
C GLY A 121 7.17 -11.28 -1.05
N GLU A 122 6.17 -10.50 -1.48
CA GLU A 122 6.38 -9.36 -2.38
C GLU A 122 7.10 -8.19 -1.70
N LEU A 123 6.70 -7.85 -0.45
CA LEU A 123 7.38 -6.82 0.33
C LEU A 123 8.82 -7.21 0.65
N TYR A 124 9.08 -8.50 0.87
CA TYR A 124 10.44 -9.00 1.11
C TYR A 124 11.30 -8.97 -0.16
N GLU A 125 10.77 -9.43 -1.31
CA GLU A 125 11.47 -9.40 -2.60
C GLU A 125 11.84 -7.97 -3.02
N SER A 126 11.00 -6.99 -2.66
CA SER A 126 11.25 -5.54 -2.84
C SER A 126 12.04 -4.88 -1.69
N HIS A 127 12.49 -5.65 -0.69
CA HIS A 127 13.29 -5.20 0.45
C HIS A 127 12.61 -4.14 1.36
N VAL A 128 11.28 -4.02 1.32
CA VAL A 128 10.50 -3.09 2.15
C VAL A 128 9.75 -3.78 3.28
N TRP A 129 9.79 -5.12 3.37
CA TRP A 129 9.22 -5.86 4.49
C TRP A 129 9.94 -5.50 5.80
N GLY A 130 9.26 -4.72 6.65
CA GLY A 130 9.74 -4.30 7.97
C GLY A 130 9.29 -5.20 9.13
N GLY A 131 8.52 -6.25 8.85
CA GLY A 131 7.86 -7.09 9.84
C GLY A 131 6.38 -6.76 10.05
N GLU A 132 5.74 -7.50 10.95
CA GLU A 132 4.32 -7.36 11.28
C GLU A 132 4.02 -5.97 11.85
N TYR A 133 2.87 -5.39 11.47
CA TYR A 133 2.30 -4.19 12.10
C TYR A 133 2.08 -4.43 13.59
N ARG A 134 2.56 -3.50 14.43
CA ARG A 134 2.61 -3.66 15.90
C ARG A 134 1.67 -2.75 16.68
N GLY A 135 0.94 -1.87 15.99
CA GLY A 135 0.08 -0.91 16.66
C GLY A 135 -0.99 -1.60 17.49
N THR A 136 -1.33 -1.02 18.63
CA THR A 136 -2.33 -1.59 19.53
C THR A 136 -3.42 -0.59 19.86
N LEU A 137 -4.64 -1.07 20.09
CA LEU A 137 -5.78 -0.21 20.41
C LEU A 137 -5.56 0.68 21.65
N PRO A 138 -4.91 0.21 22.75
CA PRO A 138 -4.61 1.08 23.89
C PRO A 138 -3.69 2.27 23.56
N ASN A 139 -2.87 2.17 22.53
CA ASN A 139 -1.95 3.22 22.07
C ASN A 139 -2.54 4.06 20.92
N LEU A 140 -3.82 3.85 20.58
CA LEU A 140 -4.54 4.69 19.63
C LEU A 140 -4.91 6.03 20.28
N THR A 141 -4.45 7.11 19.66
CA THR A 141 -4.91 8.47 19.93
C THR A 141 -5.95 8.85 18.89
N ALA A 142 -7.07 9.42 19.33
CA ALA A 142 -8.09 9.99 18.46
C ALA A 142 -8.35 11.45 18.86
N ILE A 143 -8.17 12.38 17.94
CA ILE A 143 -8.40 13.81 18.17
C ILE A 143 -9.37 14.36 17.12
N ASN A 144 -10.15 15.36 17.49
CA ASN A 144 -10.86 16.22 16.53
C ASN A 144 -10.01 17.49 16.35
N PRO A 145 -9.22 17.60 15.29
CA PRO A 145 -8.36 18.78 15.10
C PRO A 145 -9.13 20.00 14.58
N TYR A 146 -10.37 19.81 14.09
CA TYR A 146 -11.15 20.85 13.41
C TYR A 146 -12.52 21.05 14.07
N PRO A 147 -12.65 22.00 15.01
CA PRO A 147 -13.89 22.23 15.75
C PRO A 147 -15.11 22.56 14.87
N GLU A 148 -14.88 23.15 13.68
CA GLU A 148 -15.93 23.44 12.68
C GLU A 148 -16.44 22.18 11.96
N LEU A 149 -15.72 21.07 12.08
CA LEU A 149 -16.04 19.76 11.52
C LEU A 149 -16.08 18.73 12.66
N PRO A 150 -17.11 18.78 13.54
CA PRO A 150 -17.15 17.98 14.76
C PRO A 150 -17.15 16.46 14.54
N GLY A 151 -17.45 16.00 13.32
CA GLY A 151 -17.39 14.60 12.93
C GLY A 151 -16.02 14.13 12.43
N VAL A 152 -15.05 15.03 12.21
CA VAL A 152 -13.73 14.64 11.66
C VAL A 152 -12.79 14.25 12.79
N TRP A 153 -12.27 13.05 12.73
CA TRP A 153 -11.32 12.50 13.69
C TRP A 153 -10.02 12.11 12.99
N THR A 154 -8.90 12.46 13.61
CA THR A 154 -7.57 11.97 13.27
C THR A 154 -7.19 10.86 14.25
N LEU A 155 -6.89 9.68 13.71
CA LEU A 155 -6.45 8.51 14.45
C LEU A 155 -4.95 8.29 14.21
N THR A 156 -4.21 8.00 15.29
CA THR A 156 -2.77 7.73 15.24
C THR A 156 -2.38 6.70 16.29
N PHE A 157 -1.68 5.64 15.87
CA PHE A 157 -1.12 4.62 16.76
C PHE A 157 0.28 5.03 17.20
N GLN A 158 0.45 5.40 18.47
CA GLN A 158 1.71 5.94 18.99
C GLN A 158 2.85 4.91 19.02
N ASP A 159 2.51 3.61 19.05
CA ASP A 159 3.43 2.48 19.06
C ASP A 159 3.72 1.92 17.65
N ALA A 160 3.10 2.47 16.60
CA ALA A 160 3.34 2.09 15.21
C ALA A 160 2.90 3.20 14.25
N ASN A 161 3.64 4.32 14.25
CA ASN A 161 3.30 5.54 13.52
C ASN A 161 3.62 5.46 12.01
N LEU A 162 3.08 4.46 11.32
CA LEU A 162 3.25 4.24 9.89
C LEU A 162 2.29 5.11 9.06
N TYR A 163 1.00 5.05 9.39
CA TYR A 163 -0.05 5.81 8.71
C TYR A 163 -1.01 6.42 9.74
N ARG A 164 -1.57 7.57 9.37
CA ARG A 164 -2.66 8.23 10.09
C ARG A 164 -3.97 7.97 9.37
N GLN A 165 -5.02 7.66 10.11
CA GLN A 165 -6.34 7.43 9.53
C GLN A 165 -7.23 8.64 9.80
N MET A 166 -7.96 9.09 8.78
CA MET A 166 -9.03 10.07 8.96
C MET A 166 -10.36 9.33 9.05
N VAL A 167 -11.14 9.64 10.08
CA VAL A 167 -12.47 9.10 10.29
C VAL A 167 -13.47 10.24 10.23
N TYR A 168 -14.54 10.07 9.46
CA TYR A 168 -15.67 10.99 9.42
C TYR A 168 -16.89 10.34 10.05
N GLU A 169 -17.30 10.86 11.19
CA GLU A 169 -18.49 10.47 11.93
C GLU A 169 -19.71 11.29 11.49
N PHE A 170 -20.74 10.58 11.03
CA PHE A 170 -22.06 11.14 10.74
C PHE A 170 -23.06 10.72 11.84
N GLU A 171 -24.30 11.20 11.78
CA GLU A 171 -25.34 10.84 12.77
C GLU A 171 -25.55 9.32 12.86
N ASP A 172 -25.66 8.64 11.72
CA ASP A 172 -26.06 7.23 11.67
C ASP A 172 -24.95 6.25 11.28
N PHE A 173 -23.78 6.73 10.87
CA PHE A 173 -22.70 5.89 10.35
C PHE A 173 -21.35 6.60 10.40
N VAL A 174 -20.29 5.86 10.08
CA VAL A 174 -18.90 6.35 10.05
C VAL A 174 -18.24 5.96 8.74
N VAL A 175 -17.42 6.87 8.19
CA VAL A 175 -16.52 6.66 7.06
C VAL A 175 -15.09 6.66 7.56
N VAL A 176 -14.27 5.73 7.08
CA VAL A 176 -12.84 5.68 7.38
C VAL A 176 -12.09 5.85 6.07
N LEU A 177 -11.12 6.76 6.05
CA LEU A 177 -10.32 7.12 4.88
C LEU A 177 -8.89 6.64 5.10
N ASP A 178 -8.38 5.96 4.07
CA ASP A 178 -7.09 5.29 4.02
C ASP A 178 -6.77 4.44 5.25
N CYS A 179 -7.26 3.20 5.17
CA CYS A 179 -7.30 2.26 6.27
C CYS A 179 -6.49 1.04 5.88
N PRO A 180 -5.15 1.10 5.92
CA PRO A 180 -4.31 0.06 5.36
C PRO A 180 -4.52 -1.28 6.11
N PRO A 181 -4.13 -2.40 5.49
CA PRO A 181 -4.21 -3.72 6.09
C PRO A 181 -3.65 -3.73 7.53
N HIS A 182 -4.23 -4.56 8.39
CA HIS A 182 -3.88 -4.73 9.81
C HIS A 182 -4.24 -3.54 10.72
N GLN A 183 -3.95 -2.29 10.33
CA GLN A 183 -4.43 -1.08 11.01
C GLN A 183 -5.95 -0.97 10.96
N SER A 184 -6.55 -1.37 9.85
CA SER A 184 -7.99 -1.31 9.65
C SER A 184 -8.79 -2.10 10.66
N HIS A 185 -8.28 -3.24 11.14
CA HIS A 185 -8.96 -4.02 12.16
C HIS A 185 -9.12 -3.24 13.48
N LEU A 186 -8.09 -2.50 13.86
CA LEU A 186 -8.08 -1.70 15.09
C LEU A 186 -8.95 -0.45 14.96
N VAL A 187 -8.94 0.21 13.80
CA VAL A 187 -9.84 1.35 13.53
C VAL A 187 -11.30 0.91 13.53
N ILE A 188 -11.62 -0.21 12.87
CA ILE A 188 -12.96 -0.82 12.88
C ILE A 188 -13.39 -1.16 14.33
N GLN A 189 -12.48 -1.71 15.13
CA GLN A 189 -12.75 -2.00 16.53
C GLN A 189 -13.03 -0.72 17.33
N TRP A 190 -12.20 0.32 17.18
CA TRP A 190 -12.41 1.62 17.83
C TRP A 190 -13.76 2.23 17.46
N VAL A 191 -14.14 2.24 16.18
CA VAL A 191 -15.44 2.75 15.72
C VAL A 191 -16.59 2.00 16.40
N LYS A 192 -16.51 0.67 16.49
CA LYS A 192 -17.53 -0.15 17.16
C LYS A 192 -17.63 0.12 18.65
N GLU A 193 -16.50 0.30 19.33
CA GLU A 193 -16.45 0.45 20.79
C GLU A 193 -16.80 1.89 21.26
N LYS A 194 -16.30 2.90 20.54
CA LYS A 194 -16.41 4.31 20.93
C LYS A 194 -17.59 5.01 20.26
N LEU A 195 -17.67 4.95 18.94
CA LEU A 195 -18.70 5.65 18.19
C LEU A 195 -20.02 4.85 18.15
N LYS A 196 -19.95 3.52 18.29
CA LYS A 196 -21.10 2.60 18.33
C LYS A 196 -22.04 2.75 17.13
N LYS A 197 -21.48 3.10 15.98
CA LYS A 197 -22.20 3.34 14.72
C LYS A 197 -21.76 2.32 13.66
N PRO A 198 -22.66 1.93 12.75
CA PRO A 198 -22.29 1.06 11.63
C PRO A 198 -21.32 1.77 10.69
N LEU A 199 -20.35 1.02 10.15
CA LEU A 199 -19.55 1.47 9.02
C LEU A 199 -20.43 1.40 7.77
N LYS A 200 -20.58 2.53 7.07
CA LYS A 200 -21.30 2.60 5.79
C LYS A 200 -20.55 3.52 4.84
N TYR A 201 -20.63 3.24 3.55
CA TYR A 201 -20.22 4.18 2.50
C TYR A 201 -21.24 5.31 2.41
N VAL A 202 -20.88 6.55 2.75
CA VAL A 202 -21.73 7.72 2.46
C VAL A 202 -20.90 9.00 2.33
N TRP A 203 -21.24 9.76 1.29
CA TRP A 203 -20.99 11.18 0.99
C TRP A 203 -19.75 11.89 1.52
N VAL A 204 -18.62 11.24 1.34
CA VAL A 204 -17.39 11.90 0.93
C VAL A 204 -17.46 12.05 -0.60
N ALA A 205 -17.12 13.21 -1.15
CA ALA A 205 -16.85 13.28 -2.58
C ALA A 205 -15.52 12.57 -2.80
N PHE A 206 -15.57 11.30 -3.22
CA PHE A 206 -14.44 10.61 -3.81
C PHE A 206 -14.35 11.09 -5.25
N VAL A 207 -13.50 12.07 -5.47
CA VAL A 207 -13.36 12.65 -6.80
C VAL A 207 -12.21 11.95 -7.51
N HIS A 208 -12.56 11.26 -8.59
CA HIS A 208 -11.60 10.54 -9.40
C HIS A 208 -10.56 11.49 -9.99
N MET A 209 -9.29 11.14 -9.86
CA MET A 209 -8.18 11.89 -10.41
C MET A 209 -7.74 11.28 -11.74
N GLU A 210 -8.29 11.84 -12.83
CA GLU A 210 -8.12 11.35 -14.19
C GLU A 210 -6.65 11.31 -14.67
N GLN A 211 -5.75 12.02 -14.00
CA GLN A 211 -4.34 12.17 -14.37
C GLN A 211 -3.31 11.62 -13.36
N SER A 212 -3.72 10.90 -12.30
CA SER A 212 -2.75 10.30 -11.36
C SER A 212 -2.08 9.05 -11.97
N VAL A 213 -0.78 8.88 -11.72
CA VAL A 213 -0.01 7.68 -12.09
C VAL A 213 -0.42 6.45 -11.29
N HIS A 214 -1.15 6.63 -10.18
CA HIS A 214 -1.77 5.56 -9.38
C HIS A 214 -3.20 5.22 -9.87
N ALA A 215 -3.32 4.87 -11.16
CA ALA A 215 -4.42 4.11 -11.77
C ALA A 215 -5.84 4.75 -11.82
N ALA A 216 -6.65 4.18 -12.73
CA ALA A 216 -7.97 4.60 -13.20
C ALA A 216 -9.10 4.66 -12.14
N ASP A 217 -8.77 4.58 -10.86
CA ASP A 217 -9.65 4.46 -9.70
C ASP A 217 -9.17 5.29 -8.48
N TYR A 218 -8.13 6.12 -8.64
CA TYR A 218 -7.65 7.01 -7.57
C TYR A 218 -8.63 8.16 -7.28
N ALA A 219 -8.85 8.49 -6.01
CA ALA A 219 -9.73 9.59 -5.63
C ALA A 219 -9.27 10.30 -4.35
N TYR A 220 -9.38 11.62 -4.31
CA TYR A 220 -9.28 12.37 -3.05
C TYR A 220 -10.65 12.46 -2.37
N ALA A 221 -10.62 12.63 -1.07
CA ALA A 221 -11.80 12.81 -0.24
C ALA A 221 -11.92 14.28 0.20
N TYR A 222 -13.05 14.92 -0.08
CA TYR A 222 -13.31 16.30 0.35
C TYR A 222 -14.39 16.36 1.46
N ALA A 223 -14.09 17.11 2.51
CA ALA A 223 -14.99 17.38 3.63
C ALA A 223 -15.22 18.88 3.82
N SER A 224 -16.47 19.27 4.02
CA SER A 224 -16.90 20.63 4.33
C SER A 224 -18.05 20.63 5.34
N PRO A 225 -18.34 21.77 6.00
CA PRO A 225 -19.57 21.94 6.75
C PRO A 225 -20.78 21.72 5.83
N ALA A 226 -21.91 21.32 6.43
CA ALA A 226 -23.16 21.13 5.68
C ALA A 226 -23.63 22.42 4.99
N CYS A 227 -23.42 23.57 5.65
CA CYS A 227 -23.73 24.89 5.13
C CYS A 227 -22.45 25.73 5.03
N PRO A 228 -21.61 25.54 3.99
CA PRO A 228 -20.37 26.26 3.88
C PRO A 228 -20.60 27.74 3.54
N THR A 229 -19.73 28.59 4.05
CA THR A 229 -19.56 29.98 3.63
C THR A 229 -18.26 30.10 2.85
N ALA A 230 -18.01 31.22 2.18
CA ALA A 230 -16.74 31.44 1.47
C ALA A 230 -15.49 31.28 2.36
N ASN A 231 -15.64 31.41 3.70
CA ASN A 231 -14.55 31.29 4.68
C ASN A 231 -14.59 30.01 5.50
N SER A 232 -15.49 29.07 5.22
CA SER A 232 -15.58 27.82 5.97
C SER A 232 -14.32 26.97 5.86
N THR A 233 -13.93 26.32 6.96
CA THR A 233 -12.88 25.31 6.96
C THR A 233 -13.28 24.13 6.09
N THR A 234 -12.37 23.63 5.27
CA THR A 234 -12.59 22.48 4.38
C THR A 234 -11.34 21.61 4.44
N VAL A 235 -11.50 20.30 4.29
CA VAL A 235 -10.40 19.32 4.40
C VAL A 235 -10.35 18.48 3.14
N ILE A 236 -9.15 18.32 2.60
CA ILE A 236 -8.83 17.41 1.50
C ILE A 236 -8.04 16.27 2.13
N PHE A 237 -8.49 15.04 1.93
CA PHE A 237 -7.72 13.86 2.27
C PHE A 237 -7.19 13.23 0.98
N ASP A 238 -5.88 13.06 0.95
CA ASP A 238 -5.10 12.54 -0.15
C ASP A 238 -4.09 11.54 0.43
N ALA A 239 -4.00 10.34 -0.13
CA ALA A 239 -3.17 9.32 0.49
C ALA A 239 -1.70 9.46 0.08
N ASP A 240 -1.44 9.56 -1.22
CA ASP A 240 -0.13 9.22 -1.80
C ASP A 240 0.36 10.17 -2.90
N ASP A 241 -0.43 11.17 -3.33
CA ASP A 241 0.08 12.11 -4.35
C ASP A 241 1.13 13.07 -3.77
N VAL A 242 1.17 13.20 -2.44
CA VAL A 242 2.11 14.07 -1.72
C VAL A 242 2.56 13.46 -0.40
N SER A 243 3.88 13.34 -0.24
CA SER A 243 4.51 13.24 1.08
C SER A 243 5.16 14.58 1.43
N PRO A 244 4.68 15.32 2.45
CA PRO A 244 5.29 16.61 2.81
C PRO A 244 6.78 16.54 3.15
N ALA A 245 7.26 15.40 3.64
CA ALA A 245 8.68 15.16 3.91
C ALA A 245 9.53 15.07 2.62
N GLY A 246 8.91 14.76 1.48
CA GLY A 246 9.57 14.59 0.18
C GLY A 246 9.39 15.78 -0.77
N LEU A 247 8.65 16.83 -0.39
CA LEU A 247 8.28 17.94 -1.28
C LEU A 247 9.45 18.64 -2.00
N THR A 248 10.66 18.59 -1.46
CA THR A 248 11.85 19.20 -2.10
C THR A 248 12.74 18.19 -2.81
N LEU A 249 12.45 16.89 -2.71
CA LEU A 249 13.35 15.80 -3.09
C LEU A 249 12.74 14.83 -4.13
N THR A 250 11.42 14.80 -4.27
CA THR A 250 10.73 13.88 -5.19
C THR A 250 10.30 14.57 -6.49
N ASP A 251 10.11 13.80 -7.55
CA ASP A 251 9.49 14.30 -8.78
C ASP A 251 8.07 14.81 -8.48
N HIS A 252 7.74 16.01 -8.97
CA HIS A 252 6.45 16.67 -8.72
C HIS A 252 5.38 16.30 -9.73
N SER A 253 5.64 15.41 -10.70
CA SER A 253 4.69 15.11 -11.78
C SER A 253 3.32 14.68 -11.25
N VAL A 254 3.28 13.88 -10.19
CA VAL A 254 2.05 13.37 -9.55
C VAL A 254 1.34 14.49 -8.79
N LEU A 255 2.08 15.23 -7.96
CA LEU A 255 1.59 16.41 -7.25
C LEU A 255 1.02 17.47 -8.18
N LEU A 256 1.65 17.75 -9.32
CA LEU A 256 1.18 18.73 -10.30
C LEU A 256 -0.13 18.28 -10.97
N ALA A 257 -0.27 16.99 -11.26
CA ALA A 257 -1.52 16.42 -11.74
C ALA A 257 -2.63 16.56 -10.68
N ALA A 258 -2.32 16.26 -9.41
CA ALA A 258 -3.24 16.46 -8.28
C ALA A 258 -3.70 17.91 -8.13
N LEU A 259 -2.77 18.86 -8.16
CA LEU A 259 -3.07 20.28 -8.06
C LEU A 259 -3.92 20.79 -9.23
N SER A 260 -3.69 20.24 -10.43
CA SER A 260 -4.52 20.55 -11.60
C SER A 260 -5.96 20.09 -11.43
N GLU A 261 -6.16 18.87 -10.92
CA GLU A 261 -7.48 18.32 -10.64
C GLU A 261 -8.21 19.08 -9.53
N LEU A 262 -7.54 19.31 -8.39
CA LEU A 262 -8.10 20.09 -7.27
C LEU A 262 -8.50 21.51 -7.71
N ALA A 263 -7.68 22.16 -8.55
CA ALA A 263 -8.01 23.46 -9.13
C ALA A 263 -9.22 23.39 -10.06
N ARG A 264 -9.30 22.37 -10.92
CA ARG A 264 -10.43 22.13 -11.83
C ARG A 264 -11.75 21.94 -11.07
N ASP A 265 -11.68 21.33 -9.90
CA ASP A 265 -12.84 21.06 -9.05
C ASP A 265 -13.23 22.22 -8.14
N GLY A 266 -12.45 23.31 -8.14
CA GLY A 266 -12.76 24.50 -7.35
C GLY A 266 -12.43 24.36 -5.86
N VAL A 267 -11.47 23.49 -5.51
CA VAL A 267 -11.04 23.31 -4.12
C VAL A 267 -10.34 24.58 -3.60
N SER A 268 -10.73 25.03 -2.41
CA SER A 268 -10.25 26.28 -1.80
C SER A 268 -8.76 26.21 -1.43
N LYS A 269 -7.99 27.28 -1.69
CA LYS A 269 -6.60 27.37 -1.20
C LYS A 269 -6.48 27.39 0.32
N LYS A 270 -7.57 27.75 1.01
CA LYS A 270 -7.66 27.77 2.47
C LYS A 270 -8.02 26.40 3.05
N SER A 271 -8.23 25.39 2.22
CA SER A 271 -8.43 24.02 2.68
C SER A 271 -7.21 23.54 3.47
N ILE A 272 -7.47 22.58 4.33
CA ILE A 272 -6.43 21.83 5.02
C ILE A 272 -6.17 20.58 4.18
N PHE A 273 -4.92 20.38 3.80
CA PHE A 273 -4.48 19.19 3.11
C PHE A 273 -4.07 18.14 4.15
N TYR A 274 -4.67 16.97 4.08
CA TYR A 274 -4.48 15.89 5.04
C TYR A 274 -3.88 14.67 4.33
N PRO A 275 -2.54 14.53 4.36
CA PRO A 275 -1.86 13.37 3.81
C PRO A 275 -1.93 12.17 4.76
N ALA A 276 -1.91 10.94 4.24
CA ALA A 276 -1.85 9.73 5.07
C ALA A 276 -0.54 9.60 5.88
N HIS A 277 0.54 10.16 5.35
CA HIS A 277 1.91 9.97 5.84
C HIS A 277 2.44 11.10 6.74
N SER A 278 1.66 12.15 7.05
CA SER A 278 2.11 13.23 7.94
C SER A 278 0.97 14.02 8.61
N ASP A 279 1.33 15.04 9.40
CA ASP A 279 0.35 16.01 9.90
C ASP A 279 -0.38 16.72 8.75
N GLY A 280 -1.66 17.04 8.99
CA GLY A 280 -2.40 17.94 8.12
C GLY A 280 -1.78 19.33 8.13
N LEU A 281 -1.73 19.95 6.96
CA LEU A 281 -1.08 21.24 6.75
C LEU A 281 -1.95 22.17 5.88
N PRO A 282 -1.72 23.49 5.93
CA PRO A 282 -2.40 24.40 5.01
C PRO A 282 -2.16 23.96 3.56
N PHE A 283 -3.23 23.78 2.78
CA PHE A 283 -3.10 23.36 1.37
C PHE A 283 -2.30 24.37 0.54
N LYS A 284 -2.33 25.64 0.93
CA LYS A 284 -1.47 26.68 0.37
C LYS A 284 0.02 26.31 0.41
N ASP A 285 0.50 25.65 1.46
CA ASP A 285 1.91 25.32 1.60
C ASP A 285 2.34 24.26 0.55
N ILE A 286 1.43 23.34 0.20
CA ILE A 286 1.62 22.39 -0.91
C ILE A 286 1.68 23.11 -2.26
N ILE A 287 0.73 24.02 -2.50
CA ILE A 287 0.67 24.81 -3.74
C ILE A 287 1.94 25.64 -3.93
N ASP A 288 2.39 26.32 -2.87
CA ASP A 288 3.58 27.15 -2.88
C ASP A 288 4.85 26.30 -3.11
N ALA A 289 4.95 25.14 -2.46
CA ALA A 289 6.09 24.22 -2.61
C ALA A 289 6.21 23.65 -4.03
N ALA A 290 5.08 23.38 -4.69
CA ALA A 290 5.03 22.94 -6.08
C ALA A 290 5.29 24.08 -7.10
N GLY A 291 5.27 25.34 -6.67
CA GLY A 291 5.30 26.49 -7.56
C GLY A 291 4.09 26.57 -8.50
N TYR A 292 2.96 25.96 -8.13
CA TYR A 292 1.79 25.82 -9.01
C TYR A 292 0.92 27.08 -8.98
N TYR A 293 0.55 27.60 -10.16
CA TYR A 293 -0.36 28.73 -10.25
C TYR A 293 -1.81 28.29 -10.01
N TYR A 294 -2.21 28.30 -8.74
CA TYR A 294 -3.54 27.85 -8.33
C TYR A 294 -4.58 28.99 -8.37
N PRO A 295 -5.83 28.79 -8.84
CA PRO A 295 -6.85 29.85 -8.85
C PRO A 295 -7.38 30.21 -7.45
N ASN A 296 -7.92 31.42 -7.26
CA ASN A 296 -8.37 31.87 -5.94
C ASN A 296 -9.79 31.38 -5.59
N HIS A 297 -9.93 30.06 -5.44
CA HIS A 297 -11.18 29.42 -5.03
C HIS A 297 -11.48 29.62 -3.54
N THR A 298 -12.76 29.71 -3.24
CA THR A 298 -13.37 29.71 -1.91
C THR A 298 -14.07 28.38 -1.66
N ALA A 299 -14.49 28.14 -0.42
CA ALA A 299 -15.23 26.92 -0.07
C ALA A 299 -16.62 26.82 -0.75
N LEU A 300 -17.08 27.86 -1.46
CA LEU A 300 -18.32 27.85 -2.26
C LEU A 300 -18.08 27.47 -3.73
N ASP A 301 -16.83 27.50 -4.19
CA ASP A 301 -16.49 27.25 -5.59
C ASP A 301 -16.33 25.76 -5.90
N PHE A 302 -16.37 24.89 -4.87
CA PHE A 302 -16.19 23.46 -5.05
C PHE A 302 -17.36 22.87 -5.86
N LYS A 303 -17.03 22.33 -7.03
CA LYS A 303 -17.98 21.90 -8.07
C LYS A 303 -18.98 20.84 -7.61
N PHE A 304 -18.59 20.01 -6.64
CA PHE A 304 -19.43 18.93 -6.13
C PHE A 304 -20.18 19.27 -4.84
N LEU A 305 -20.12 20.54 -4.38
CA LEU A 305 -20.99 21.01 -3.32
C LEU A 305 -22.44 20.82 -3.74
N ARG A 306 -23.25 20.20 -2.86
CA ARG A 306 -24.69 20.26 -3.05
C ARG A 306 -25.25 21.51 -2.38
N SER A 307 -26.05 22.22 -3.15
CA SER A 307 -26.87 23.35 -2.71
C SER A 307 -28.05 22.82 -1.89
N SER A 308 -27.83 22.65 -0.59
CA SER A 308 -28.91 22.42 0.36
C SER A 308 -28.50 22.99 1.72
N CYS A 309 -28.46 24.32 1.75
CA CYS A 309 -28.67 25.10 2.97
C CYS A 309 -30.16 25.35 3.14
#